data_AF-A0A1Z4EWL7-F1
#
_entry.id   AF-A0A1Z4EWL7-F1
#
_cell.length_a   1.000
_cell.length_b   1.000
_cell.length_c   1.000
_cell.angle_alpha   90.00
_cell.angle_beta   90.00
_cell.angle_gamma   90.00
#
_symmetry.space_group_name_H-M   'P 1'
#
loop_
_entity.id
_entity.type
_entity.pdbx_description
1 polymer ?
#
loop_
_entity_poly.entity_id
_entity_poly.type
_entity_poly.pdbx_seq_one_letter_code
_entity_poly.pdbx_strand_id
1 'polypeptide(L)'
;MTGESGLNMGELHLADRAAGRVADEFRKALPQLKDLRLWVMGLDTDMGMGACREGDTWNAIMTQVIQGSDGSVVAAIDALIERVTKMAEWAESAQKEYDETEHRNAEAYPKLDPRGAYPAIPA
;
A
#
# COMPACT_ATOMS: atom_id res chain seq x y z
N MET A 1 -3.75 -5.47 -24.62
CA MET A 1 -4.93 -4.86 -23.97
C MET A 1 -4.42 -4.16 -22.73
N THR A 2 -4.70 -2.87 -22.57
CA THR A 2 -4.39 -2.15 -21.32
C THR A 2 -5.46 -2.46 -20.27
N GLY A 3 -5.06 -2.92 -19.08
CA GLY A 3 -5.94 -3.21 -17.94
C GLY A 3 -6.38 -1.95 -17.18
N GLU A 4 -7.25 -2.10 -16.18
CA GLU A 4 -7.70 -0.99 -15.30
C GLU A 4 -6.55 -0.39 -14.48
N SER A 5 -5.52 -1.20 -14.22
CA SER A 5 -4.22 -0.78 -13.69
C SER A 5 -3.37 0.08 -14.66
N GLY A 6 -3.80 0.29 -15.91
CA GLY A 6 -3.08 1.04 -16.94
C GLY A 6 -1.92 0.27 -17.59
N LEU A 7 -1.72 -0.99 -17.21
CA LEU A 7 -0.62 -1.84 -17.68
C LEU A 7 -1.00 -2.62 -18.94
N ASN A 8 -0.04 -2.85 -19.85
CA ASN A 8 -0.25 -3.71 -21.02
C ASN A 8 -0.24 -5.19 -20.61
N MET A 9 -1.43 -5.79 -20.51
CA MET A 9 -1.62 -7.15 -20.00
C MET A 9 -1.14 -8.24 -20.97
N GLY A 10 -0.81 -7.89 -22.22
CA GLY A 10 -0.29 -8.86 -23.21
C GLY A 10 1.22 -9.10 -23.11
N GLU A 11 1.95 -8.24 -22.40
CA GLU A 11 3.41 -8.29 -22.25
C GLU A 11 3.82 -8.38 -20.77
N LEU A 12 2.86 -8.38 -19.84
CA LEU A 12 3.13 -8.46 -18.42
C LEU A 12 3.54 -9.89 -18.07
N HIS A 13 4.76 -10.06 -17.57
CA HIS A 13 5.16 -11.25 -16.82
C HIS A 13 5.35 -10.82 -15.37
N LEU A 14 4.39 -11.14 -14.51
CA LEU A 14 4.58 -11.01 -13.07
C LEU A 14 5.20 -12.29 -12.55
N ALA A 15 6.50 -12.23 -12.27
CA ALA A 15 7.21 -13.33 -11.63
C ALA A 15 6.63 -13.58 -10.24
N ASP A 16 6.04 -14.76 -10.04
CA ASP A 16 5.77 -15.34 -8.72
C ASP A 16 5.05 -14.37 -7.75
N ARG A 17 3.84 -13.93 -8.09
CA ARG A 17 3.02 -13.05 -7.22
C ARG A 17 3.72 -11.78 -6.71
N ALA A 18 4.65 -11.22 -7.49
CA ALA A 18 5.46 -10.07 -7.07
C ALA A 18 4.63 -8.86 -6.62
N ALA A 19 3.53 -8.55 -7.30
CA ALA A 19 2.64 -7.46 -6.91
C ALA A 19 1.93 -7.76 -5.57
N GLY A 20 1.51 -9.01 -5.36
CA GLY A 20 0.98 -9.47 -4.06
C GLY A 20 1.98 -9.29 -2.92
N ARG A 21 3.27 -9.62 -3.13
CA ARG A 21 4.32 -9.41 -2.11
C ARG A 21 4.51 -7.92 -1.77
N VAL A 22 4.45 -7.04 -2.76
CA VAL A 22 4.54 -5.59 -2.55
C VAL A 22 3.35 -5.10 -1.73
N ALA A 23 2.13 -5.58 -2.01
CA ALA A 23 0.96 -5.28 -1.21
C ALA A 23 1.11 -5.72 0.26
N ASP A 24 1.66 -6.92 0.48
CA ASP A 24 1.92 -7.45 1.82
C ASP A 24 2.93 -6.60 2.60
N GLU A 25 4.01 -6.15 1.96
CA GLU A 25 4.99 -5.28 2.61
C GLU A 25 4.40 -3.91 2.98
N PHE A 26 3.57 -3.32 2.12
CA PHE A 26 2.85 -2.09 2.47
C PHE A 26 1.90 -2.31 3.66
N ARG A 27 1.21 -3.45 3.70
CA ARG A 27 0.34 -3.79 4.83
C ARG A 27 1.10 -3.99 6.14
N LYS A 28 2.29 -4.57 6.10
CA LYS A 28 3.15 -4.71 7.30
C LYS A 28 3.62 -3.35 7.83
N ALA A 29 3.80 -2.37 6.96
CA ALA A 29 4.18 -1.01 7.35
C ALA A 29 3.02 -0.22 7.99
N LEU A 30 1.76 -0.51 7.65
CA LEU A 30 0.60 0.25 8.15
C LEU A 30 0.46 0.24 9.69
N PRO A 31 0.58 -0.90 10.40
CA PRO A 31 0.58 -0.92 11.87
C PRO A 31 1.69 -0.04 12.45
N GLN A 32 2.91 -0.10 11.90
CA GLN A 32 4.04 0.69 12.40
C GLN A 32 3.80 2.20 12.24
N LEU A 33 3.19 2.62 11.12
CA LEU A 33 2.81 4.01 10.91
C LEU A 33 1.69 4.46 11.85
N LYS A 34 0.72 3.59 12.14
CA LYS A 34 -0.36 3.87 13.11
C LYS A 34 0.18 3.98 14.54
N ASP A 35 1.12 3.12 14.91
CA ASP A 35 1.78 3.17 16.22
C ASP A 35 2.62 4.44 16.35
N LEU A 36 3.37 4.80 15.30
CA LEU A 36 4.11 6.06 15.24
C LEU A 36 3.18 7.26 15.39
N ARG A 37 2.04 7.28 14.70
CA ARG A 37 1.02 8.32 14.82
C ARG A 37 0.53 8.47 16.25
N LEU A 38 0.16 7.36 16.90
CA LEU A 38 -0.31 7.35 18.29
C LEU A 38 0.77 7.84 19.26
N TRP A 39 2.02 7.42 19.04
CA TRP A 39 3.14 7.88 19.85
C TRP A 39 3.37 9.39 19.72
N VAL A 40 3.36 9.94 18.49
CA VAL A 40 3.48 11.39 18.27
C VAL A 40 2.33 12.17 18.91
N MET A 41 1.10 11.65 18.82
CA MET A 41 -0.05 12.26 19.51
C MET A 41 0.08 12.25 21.04
N GLY A 42 0.88 11.35 21.60
CA GLY A 42 1.13 11.26 23.04
C GLY A 42 2.29 12.14 23.53
N LEU A 43 3.01 12.83 22.64
CA LEU A 43 4.09 13.71 23.04
C LEU A 43 3.55 14.91 23.84
N ASP A 44 4.22 15.19 24.95
CA ASP A 44 3.95 16.39 25.74
C ASP A 44 4.32 17.64 24.93
N THR A 45 3.39 18.57 24.87
CA THR A 45 3.53 19.86 24.17
C THR A 45 3.69 21.02 25.15
N ASP A 46 3.60 20.76 26.46
CA ASP A 46 3.94 21.72 27.50
C ASP A 46 5.46 21.86 27.64
N MET A 47 5.96 23.06 27.40
CA MET A 47 7.38 23.38 27.54
C MET A 47 7.80 23.74 28.97
N GLY A 48 6.89 23.65 29.94
CA GLY A 48 7.22 23.81 31.37
C GLY A 48 7.52 25.25 31.78
N MET A 49 7.07 26.24 31.00
CA MET A 49 7.31 27.66 31.26
C MET A 49 6.33 28.30 32.25
N GLY A 50 5.42 27.50 32.82
CA GLY A 50 4.40 27.94 33.77
C GLY A 50 3.28 28.78 33.12
N ALA A 51 2.33 29.23 33.94
CA ALA A 51 1.13 29.98 33.51
C ALA A 51 1.44 31.46 33.22
N CYS A 52 2.31 31.69 32.23
CA CYS A 52 2.59 33.02 31.69
C CYS A 52 2.15 33.09 30.23
N ARG A 53 1.78 34.29 29.75
CA ARG A 53 1.27 34.49 28.37
C ARG A 53 2.22 33.95 27.30
N GLU A 54 3.52 34.11 27.51
CA GLU A 54 4.54 33.57 26.62
C GLU A 54 4.52 32.04 26.62
N GLY A 55 4.47 31.41 27.79
CA GLY A 55 4.31 29.96 27.96
C GLY A 55 3.09 29.41 27.22
N ASP A 56 1.91 30.02 27.45
CA ASP A 56 0.67 29.61 26.79
C ASP A 56 0.77 29.68 25.26
N THR A 57 1.36 30.76 24.73
CA THR A 57 1.52 30.97 23.28
C THR A 57 2.41 29.90 22.67
N TRP A 58 3.52 29.63 23.33
CA TRP A 58 4.51 28.66 22.89
C TRP A 58 4.01 27.21 22.99
N ASN A 59 3.30 26.85 24.06
CA ASN A 59 2.63 25.55 24.21
C ASN A 59 1.56 25.34 23.13
N ALA A 60 0.82 26.39 22.78
CA ALA A 60 -0.15 26.35 21.68
C ALA A 60 0.53 26.12 20.32
N ILE A 61 1.65 26.81 20.05
CA ILE A 61 2.44 26.60 18.83
C ILE A 61 2.98 25.17 18.78
N MET A 62 3.51 24.66 19.89
CA MET A 62 4.06 23.30 19.94
C MET A 62 2.97 22.24 19.69
N THR A 63 1.81 22.42 20.31
CA THR A 63 0.62 21.60 20.04
C THR A 63 0.24 21.63 18.57
N GLN A 64 0.23 22.81 17.93
CA GLN A 64 -0.10 22.94 16.51
C GLN A 64 0.92 22.23 15.61
N VAL A 65 2.23 22.36 15.89
CA VAL A 65 3.30 21.75 15.09
C VAL A 65 3.29 20.22 15.22
N ILE A 66 3.05 19.68 16.41
CA ILE A 66 3.02 18.23 16.62
C ILE A 66 1.69 17.64 16.17
N GLN A 67 0.57 18.17 16.67
CA GLN A 67 -0.75 17.53 16.67
C GLN A 67 -1.80 18.27 15.83
N GLY A 68 -1.44 19.40 15.21
CA GLY A 68 -2.37 20.20 14.40
C GLY A 68 -2.96 19.45 13.20
N SER A 69 -4.03 19.99 12.63
CA SER A 69 -4.71 19.36 11.48
C SER A 69 -3.99 19.53 10.14
N ASP A 70 -3.16 20.55 9.99
CA ASP A 70 -2.44 20.86 8.75
C ASP A 70 -1.00 21.28 9.06
N GLY A 71 -0.07 20.85 8.20
CA GLY A 71 1.38 21.09 8.34
C GLY A 71 2.05 20.45 9.56
N SER A 72 1.31 19.69 10.37
CA SER A 72 1.83 19.06 11.58
C SER A 72 2.53 17.72 11.31
N VAL A 73 3.27 17.24 12.29
CA VAL A 73 3.87 15.91 12.25
C VAL A 73 2.80 14.82 12.13
N VAL A 74 1.71 14.91 12.90
CA VAL A 74 0.60 13.96 12.82
C VAL A 74 -0.05 13.98 11.43
N ALA A 75 -0.29 15.16 10.86
CA ALA A 75 -0.89 15.29 9.53
C ALA A 75 0.00 14.68 8.43
N ALA A 76 1.32 14.84 8.53
CA ALA A 76 2.27 14.21 7.63
C ALA A 76 2.24 12.67 7.72
N ILE A 77 2.13 12.13 8.94
CA ILE A 77 1.98 10.68 9.15
C ILE A 77 0.65 10.18 8.60
N ASP A 78 -0.44 10.92 8.80
CA ASP A 78 -1.76 10.58 8.24
C ASP A 78 -1.74 10.52 6.71
N ALA A 79 -1.09 11.49 6.05
CA ALA A 79 -0.90 11.47 4.60
C ALA A 79 -0.06 10.26 4.12
N LEU A 80 0.95 9.86 4.90
CA LEU A 80 1.74 8.66 4.60
C LEU A 80 0.92 7.38 4.75
N ILE A 81 0.11 7.26 5.80
CA ILE A 81 -0.81 6.13 6.00
C ILE A 81 -1.78 6.02 4.82
N GLU A 82 -2.38 7.13 4.40
CA GLU A 82 -3.30 7.16 3.26
C GLU A 82 -2.59 6.68 1.97
N ARG A 83 -1.40 7.22 1.70
CA ARG A 83 -0.63 6.85 0.51
C ARG A 83 -0.23 5.38 0.50
N VAL A 84 0.27 4.86 1.62
CA VAL A 84 0.65 3.44 1.74
C VAL A 84 -0.56 2.51 1.59
N THR A 85 -1.71 2.91 2.12
CA THR A 85 -2.95 2.16 1.96
C THR A 85 -3.35 2.07 0.49
N LYS A 86 -3.36 3.20 -0.23
CA LYS A 86 -3.66 3.23 -1.68
C LYS A 86 -2.67 2.40 -2.50
N MET A 87 -1.38 2.44 -2.17
CA MET A 87 -0.38 1.62 -2.87
C MET A 87 -0.58 0.13 -2.64
N ALA A 88 -0.99 -0.29 -1.44
CA ALA A 88 -1.34 -1.68 -1.16
C ALA A 88 -2.56 -2.12 -2.00
N GLU A 89 -3.62 -1.32 -2.03
CA GLU A 89 -4.82 -1.59 -2.81
C GLU A 89 -4.51 -1.71 -4.32
N TRP A 90 -3.71 -0.81 -4.87
CA TRP A 90 -3.30 -0.88 -6.27
C TRP A 90 -2.47 -2.12 -6.59
N ALA A 91 -1.55 -2.50 -5.71
CA ALA A 91 -0.74 -3.69 -5.89
C ALA A 91 -1.58 -4.97 -5.86
N GLU A 92 -2.62 -5.03 -5.03
CA GLU A 92 -3.58 -6.14 -5.04
C GLU A 92 -4.43 -6.19 -6.31
N SER A 93 -4.97 -5.05 -6.73
CA SER A 93 -5.74 -4.97 -7.97
C SER A 93 -4.91 -5.42 -9.17
N ALA A 94 -3.65 -4.98 -9.24
CA ALA A 94 -2.73 -5.40 -10.30
C ALA A 94 -2.45 -6.92 -10.26
N GLN A 95 -2.24 -7.50 -9.08
CA GLN A 95 -2.05 -8.95 -8.95
C GLN A 95 -3.31 -9.71 -9.38
N LYS A 96 -4.49 -9.26 -8.95
CA LYS A 96 -5.76 -9.88 -9.29
C LYS A 96 -6.04 -9.82 -10.80
N GLU A 97 -5.85 -8.66 -11.43
CA GLU A 97 -6.02 -8.49 -12.88
C GLU A 97 -5.08 -9.41 -13.68
N TYR A 98 -3.86 -9.60 -13.18
CA TYR A 98 -2.91 -10.53 -13.77
C TYR A 98 -3.38 -11.98 -13.62
N ASP A 99 -3.73 -12.42 -12.41
CA ASP A 99 -4.19 -13.78 -12.14
C ASP A 99 -5.42 -14.13 -12.98
N GLU A 100 -6.38 -13.21 -13.12
CA GLU A 100 -7.56 -13.38 -13.97
C GLU A 100 -7.21 -13.45 -15.46
N THR A 101 -6.21 -12.69 -15.92
CA THR A 101 -5.78 -12.70 -17.32
C THR A 101 -5.02 -13.98 -17.64
N GLU A 102 -4.15 -14.44 -16.74
CA GLU A 102 -3.45 -15.72 -16.87
C GLU A 102 -4.46 -16.88 -16.88
N HIS A 103 -5.46 -16.85 -16.00
CA HIS A 103 -6.53 -17.85 -15.97
C HIS A 103 -7.33 -17.88 -17.28
N ARG A 104 -7.78 -16.72 -17.78
CA ARG A 104 -8.49 -16.62 -19.07
C ARG A 104 -7.64 -17.10 -20.24
N ASN A 105 -6.35 -16.76 -20.26
CA ASN A 105 -5.44 -17.23 -21.30
C ASN A 105 -5.28 -18.76 -21.24
N ALA A 106 -5.12 -19.34 -20.04
CA ALA A 106 -5.02 -20.78 -19.86
C ALA A 106 -6.29 -21.53 -20.31
N GLU A 107 -7.48 -20.95 -20.11
CA GLU A 107 -8.74 -21.51 -20.59
C GLU A 107 -8.97 -21.34 -22.10
N ALA A 108 -8.40 -20.30 -22.72
CA ALA A 108 -8.49 -20.05 -24.15
C ALA A 108 -7.64 -21.01 -25.00
N TYR A 109 -6.60 -21.62 -24.41
CA TYR A 109 -5.84 -22.66 -25.11
C TYR A 109 -6.61 -24.00 -25.07
N PRO A 110 -6.83 -24.65 -26.23
CA PRO A 110 -7.39 -26.00 -26.23
C PRO A 110 -6.50 -26.91 -25.40
N LYS A 111 -7.08 -27.56 -24.39
CA LYS A 111 -6.39 -28.60 -23.61
C LYS A 111 -5.86 -29.63 -24.60
N LEU A 112 -4.55 -29.87 -24.58
CA LEU A 112 -3.92 -30.89 -25.42
C LEU A 112 -4.61 -32.22 -25.16
N ASP A 113 -5.35 -32.74 -26.15
CA ASP A 113 -5.83 -34.11 -26.12
C ASP A 113 -4.59 -35.01 -26.26
N PRO A 114 -4.24 -35.82 -25.24
CA PRO A 114 -3.08 -36.70 -25.31
C PRO A 114 -3.18 -37.70 -26.48
N ARG A 115 -4.39 -37.96 -26.99
CA ARG A 115 -4.65 -38.86 -28.13
C ARG A 115 -4.34 -38.24 -29.49
N GLY A 116 -4.20 -36.91 -29.57
CA GLY A 116 -3.91 -36.17 -30.80
C GLY A 116 -2.53 -35.51 -30.86
N ALA A 117 -1.74 -35.62 -29.78
CA ALA A 117 -0.42 -34.99 -29.69
C ALA A 117 0.65 -35.80 -30.45
N TYR A 118 1.48 -35.13 -31.26
CA TYR A 118 2.67 -35.71 -31.86
C TYR A 118 3.92 -34.88 -31.53
N PRO A 119 4.97 -35.48 -30.93
CA PRO A 119 5.04 -36.86 -30.46
C PRO A 119 4.08 -37.13 -29.28
N ALA A 120 3.74 -38.40 -29.06
CA ALA A 120 2.87 -38.81 -27.98
C ALA A 120 3.45 -38.39 -26.62
N ILE A 121 2.62 -37.82 -25.76
CA ILE A 121 3.00 -37.44 -24.40
C ILE A 121 3.07 -38.73 -23.56
N PRO A 122 4.22 -39.06 -22.94
CA PRO A 122 4.34 -40.25 -22.10
C PRO A 122 3.38 -40.15 -20.90
N ALA A 123 2.69 -41.26 -20.61
CA ALA A 123 1.72 -41.39 -19.52
C ALA A 123 2.36 -41.25 -18.14
#